data_AF-A0A329S1Q2-F1
#
_entry.id   AF-A0A329S1Q2-F1
#
_cell.length_a   1.000
_cell.length_b   1.000
_cell.length_c   1.000
_cell.angle_alpha   90.00
_cell.angle_beta   90.00
_cell.angle_gamma   90.00
#
_symmetry.space_group_name_H-M   'P 1'
#
loop_
_entity.id
_entity.type
_entity.pdbx_description
1 polymer ?
#
loop_
_entity_poly.entity_id
_entity_poly.type
_entity_poly.pdbx_seq_one_letter_code
_entity_poly.pdbx_strand_id
1 'polypeptide(L)'
;MRYRLRRCSCRACAEESTYLKCPWRAKTLHCKNADLVDILETGTHVTEMLSVPKHRLTSEMKVFAQEMTAPGLKPVRIRNAILRRFNLAPEELLPLKTIQHFCNTMRA
;
A
#
# COMPACT_ATOMS: atom_id res chain seq x y z
N MET A 1 15.62 -25.13 -11.03
CA MET A 1 15.69 -23.87 -10.26
C MET A 1 16.00 -22.70 -11.19
N ARG A 2 15.25 -21.59 -11.10
CA ARG A 2 15.52 -20.35 -11.82
C ARG A 2 15.99 -19.29 -10.83
N TYR A 3 17.17 -18.74 -11.09
CA TYR A 3 17.79 -17.72 -10.26
C TYR A 3 17.70 -16.35 -10.95
N ARG A 4 17.39 -15.31 -10.18
CA ARG A 4 17.45 -13.91 -10.62
C ARG A 4 17.97 -13.00 -9.52
N LEU A 5 18.90 -12.11 -9.88
CA LEU A 5 19.28 -10.98 -9.03
C LEU A 5 18.47 -9.73 -9.40
N ARG A 6 18.09 -8.97 -8.38
CA ARG A 6 17.41 -7.68 -8.46
C ARG A 6 18.20 -6.63 -7.69
N ARG A 7 18.19 -5.41 -8.21
CA ARG A 7 18.69 -4.20 -7.53
C ARG A 7 17.51 -3.29 -7.25
N CYS A 8 17.66 -2.30 -6.36
CA CYS A 8 16.57 -1.36 -6.17
C CYS A 8 16.25 -0.59 -7.46
N SER A 9 14.95 -0.46 -7.74
CA SER A 9 14.38 0.44 -8.74
C SER A 9 13.45 1.49 -8.11
N CYS A 10 13.55 1.68 -6.79
CA CYS A 10 12.78 2.62 -6.02
C CYS A 10 13.16 4.06 -6.37
N ARG A 11 12.16 4.87 -6.74
CA ARG A 11 12.34 6.28 -7.07
C ARG A 11 12.95 7.07 -5.91
N ALA A 12 12.50 6.81 -4.68
CA ALA A 12 13.00 7.48 -3.48
C ALA A 12 14.52 7.30 -3.28
N CYS A 13 15.06 6.08 -3.44
CA CYS A 13 16.52 5.90 -3.35
C CYS A 13 17.28 6.50 -4.54
N ALA A 14 16.66 6.60 -5.72
CA ALA A 14 17.29 7.21 -6.88
C ALA A 14 17.40 8.74 -6.74
N GLU A 15 16.42 9.36 -6.07
CA GLU A 15 16.42 10.80 -5.77
C GLU A 15 17.38 11.15 -4.62
N GLU A 16 17.43 10.34 -3.55
CA GLU A 16 18.33 10.56 -2.41
C GLU A 16 19.80 10.33 -2.77
N SER A 17 20.06 9.35 -3.62
CA SER A 17 21.41 8.95 -4.03
C SER A 17 21.53 9.04 -5.55
N THR A 18 21.63 10.28 -6.04
CA THR A 18 21.73 10.60 -7.47
C THR A 18 22.98 10.00 -8.14
N TYR A 19 24.08 9.90 -7.39
CA TYR A 19 25.37 9.45 -7.93
C TYR A 19 25.73 8.01 -7.56
N LEU A 20 25.15 7.45 -6.49
CA LEU A 20 25.45 6.10 -6.02
C LEU A 20 24.23 5.19 -6.18
N LYS A 21 24.48 3.93 -6.56
CA LYS A 21 23.41 2.93 -6.63
C LYS A 21 23.00 2.50 -5.23
N CYS A 22 21.70 2.36 -5.00
CA CYS A 22 21.15 1.83 -3.76
C CYS A 22 21.81 0.48 -3.38
N PRO A 23 22.28 0.31 -2.12
CA PRO A 23 23.01 -0.89 -1.72
C PRO A 23 22.10 -2.12 -1.60
N TRP A 24 20.79 -1.94 -1.43
CA TRP A 24 19.82 -3.02 -1.38
C TRP A 24 19.80 -3.88 -2.64
N ARG A 25 19.81 -5.20 -2.43
CA ARG A 25 19.72 -6.23 -3.45
C ARG A 25 18.83 -7.37 -2.98
N ALA A 26 18.18 -8.01 -3.94
CA ALA A 26 17.41 -9.23 -3.69
C ALA A 26 17.81 -10.33 -4.66
N LYS A 27 17.88 -11.55 -4.15
CA LYS A 27 18.07 -12.78 -4.90
C LYS A 27 16.77 -13.57 -4.84
N THR A 28 16.17 -13.78 -6.00
CA THR A 28 14.98 -14.61 -6.14
C THR A 28 15.37 -16.00 -6.62
N LEU A 29 14.95 -17.02 -5.88
CA LEU A 29 15.10 -18.43 -6.22
C LEU A 29 13.71 -18.99 -6.49
N HIS A 30 13.45 -19.41 -7.73
CA HIS A 30 12.19 -20.00 -8.13
C HIS A 30 12.37 -21.49 -8.47
N CYS A 31 11.70 -22.36 -7.72
CA CYS A 31 11.60 -23.78 -8.03
C CYS A 31 10.40 -24.04 -8.94
N LYS A 32 10.64 -24.27 -10.24
CA LYS A 32 9.56 -24.59 -11.20
C LYS A 32 8.80 -25.87 -10.87
N ASN A 33 9.45 -26.84 -10.23
CA ASN A 33 8.83 -28.14 -9.96
C ASN A 33 7.84 -28.08 -8.78
N ALA A 34 8.12 -27.21 -7.80
CA ALA A 34 7.28 -27.04 -6.61
C ALA A 34 6.46 -25.74 -6.64
N ASP A 35 6.62 -24.92 -7.69
CA ASP A 35 6.06 -23.57 -7.81
C ASP A 35 6.34 -22.66 -6.60
N LEU A 36 7.48 -22.84 -5.95
CA LEU A 36 7.89 -22.08 -4.77
C LEU A 36 8.89 -20.99 -5.14
N VAL A 37 8.69 -19.81 -4.59
CA VAL A 37 9.58 -18.65 -4.73
C VAL A 37 10.13 -18.24 -3.38
N ASP A 38 11.45 -18.20 -3.29
CA ASP A 38 12.17 -17.69 -2.12
C ASP A 38 12.93 -16.40 -2.49
N ILE A 39 13.01 -15.47 -1.54
CA ILE A 39 13.60 -14.14 -1.71
C ILE A 39 14.60 -13.90 -0.59
N LEU A 40 15.88 -13.84 -0.96
CA LEU A 40 16.98 -13.55 -0.07
C LEU A 40 17.42 -12.10 -0.28
N GLU A 41 17.34 -11.28 0.75
CA GLU A 41 17.69 -9.86 0.67
C GLU A 41 19.06 -9.57 1.29
N THR A 42 19.74 -8.54 0.80
CA THR A 42 21.05 -8.11 1.32
C THR A 42 21.23 -6.61 1.14
N GLY A 43 21.77 -5.97 2.17
CA GLY A 43 21.88 -4.51 2.24
C GLY A 43 20.55 -3.84 2.59
N THR A 44 20.59 -2.55 2.86
CA THR A 44 19.42 -1.73 3.18
C THR A 44 19.14 -0.74 2.06
N HIS A 45 17.89 -0.28 1.96
CA HIS A 45 17.60 0.86 1.11
C HIS A 45 18.27 2.12 1.67
N VAL A 46 18.66 3.05 0.79
CA VAL A 46 19.22 4.35 1.20
C VAL A 46 18.15 5.18 1.91
N THR A 47 16.94 5.14 1.36
CA THR A 47 15.77 5.75 2.01
C THR A 47 15.13 4.72 2.93
N GLU A 48 14.70 5.18 4.10
CA GLU A 48 13.82 4.38 4.94
C GLU A 48 12.57 4.04 4.14
N MET A 49 12.19 2.75 4.18
CA MET A 49 10.90 2.35 3.64
C MET A 49 9.84 3.08 4.47
N LEU A 50 9.16 4.06 3.87
CA LEU A 50 8.01 4.68 4.51
C LEU A 50 7.07 3.55 4.92
N SER A 51 6.93 3.32 6.22
CA SER A 51 5.96 2.37 6.76
C SER A 51 4.64 2.63 6.06
N VAL A 52 3.94 1.58 5.61
CA VAL A 52 2.64 1.71 4.94
C VAL A 52 1.84 2.76 5.71
N PRO A 53 1.38 3.85 5.05
CA PRO A 53 0.71 4.93 5.75
C PRO A 53 -0.39 4.31 6.61
N LYS A 54 -0.33 4.55 7.93
CA LYS A 54 -1.20 3.92 8.94
C LYS A 54 -2.69 4.06 8.62
N HIS A 55 -3.03 4.98 7.72
CA HIS A 55 -4.39 5.37 7.37
C HIS A 55 -4.66 5.17 5.87
N ARG A 56 -4.57 3.94 5.38
CA ARG A 56 -5.09 3.56 4.04
C ARG A 56 -6.39 2.77 4.15
N LEU A 57 -7.33 3.04 3.24
CA LEU A 57 -8.50 2.19 3.06
C LEU A 57 -8.05 0.79 2.63
N THR A 58 -8.37 -0.22 3.41
CA THR A 58 -8.21 -1.62 3.01
C THR A 58 -9.13 -1.93 1.83
N SER A 59 -8.87 -3.03 1.12
CA SER A 59 -9.72 -3.44 -0.01
C SER A 59 -11.19 -3.59 0.39
N GLU A 60 -11.46 -4.17 1.55
CA GLU A 60 -12.82 -4.34 2.08
C GLU A 60 -13.49 -2.99 2.41
N MET A 61 -12.75 -2.06 3.03
CA MET A 61 -13.27 -0.71 3.30
C MET A 61 -13.60 0.04 2.02
N LYS A 62 -12.84 -0.18 0.93
CA LYS A 62 -13.12 0.42 -0.38
C LYS A 62 -14.43 -0.10 -0.95
N VAL A 63 -14.65 -1.42 -0.95
CA VAL A 63 -15.89 -2.02 -1.44
C VAL A 63 -17.09 -1.46 -0.68
N PHE A 64 -17.02 -1.46 0.66
CA PHE A 64 -18.08 -0.88 1.48
C PHE A 64 -18.28 0.62 1.22
N ALA A 65 -17.20 1.39 1.09
CA ALA A 65 -17.29 2.81 0.74
C ALA A 65 -17.93 3.04 -0.64
N GLN A 66 -17.69 2.16 -1.61
CA GLN A 66 -18.31 2.21 -2.94
C GLN A 66 -19.82 1.96 -2.86
N GLU A 67 -20.23 0.90 -2.17
CA GLU A 67 -21.64 0.57 -1.94
C GLU A 67 -22.38 1.74 -1.29
N MET A 68 -21.76 2.40 -0.31
CA MET A 68 -22.33 3.55 0.37
C MET A 68 -22.25 4.84 -0.46
N THR A 69 -21.35 4.92 -1.44
CA THR A 69 -21.27 6.08 -2.35
C THR A 69 -22.39 6.03 -3.40
N ALA A 70 -22.84 4.84 -3.83
CA ALA A 70 -23.88 4.65 -4.83
C ALA A 70 -25.23 5.32 -4.49
N PRO A 71 -25.78 5.21 -3.26
CA PRO A 71 -26.97 5.97 -2.85
C PRO A 71 -26.68 7.43 -2.50
N GLY A 72 -25.48 7.95 -2.78
CA GLY A 72 -25.15 9.36 -2.62
C GLY A 72 -24.84 9.79 -1.18
N LEU A 73 -24.50 8.88 -0.27
CA LEU A 73 -24.14 9.27 1.09
C LEU A 73 -22.96 10.26 1.11
N LYS A 74 -23.02 11.19 2.06
CA LYS A 74 -21.94 12.16 2.27
C LYS A 74 -20.69 11.43 2.81
N PRO A 75 -19.46 11.80 2.38
CA PRO A 75 -18.22 11.17 2.84
C PRO A 75 -18.06 11.09 4.37
N VAL A 76 -18.58 12.07 5.12
CA VAL A 76 -18.60 12.05 6.59
C VAL A 76 -19.42 10.87 7.14
N ARG A 77 -20.57 10.57 6.53
CA ARG A 77 -21.43 9.45 6.93
C ARG A 77 -20.78 8.12 6.59
N ILE A 78 -20.13 8.02 5.43
CA ILE A 78 -19.39 6.83 4.99
C ILE A 78 -18.21 6.55 5.94
N ARG A 79 -17.47 7.58 6.34
CA ARG A 79 -16.38 7.49 7.34
C ARG A 79 -16.87 6.94 8.67
N ASN A 80 -17.98 7.45 9.19
CA ASN A 80 -18.55 6.97 10.44
C ASN A 80 -19.11 5.54 10.33
N ALA A 81 -19.68 5.19 9.17
CA ALA A 81 -20.15 3.84 8.89
C ALA A 81 -18.98 2.85 8.84
N ILE A 82 -17.84 3.22 8.25
CA ILE A 82 -16.61 2.41 8.25
C ILE A 82 -16.11 2.19 9.67
N LEU A 83 -16.03 3.24 10.50
CA LEU A 83 -15.61 3.11 11.89
C LEU A 83 -16.43 2.05 12.63
N ARG A 84 -17.75 2.09 12.47
CA ARG A 84 -18.67 1.15 13.13
C ARG A 84 -18.64 -0.25 12.52
N ARG A 85 -18.57 -0.36 11.20
CA ARG A 85 -18.62 -1.65 10.49
C ARG A 85 -17.36 -2.47 10.72
N PHE A 86 -16.21 -1.81 10.80
CA PHE A 86 -14.91 -2.46 10.97
C PHE A 86 -14.38 -2.39 12.40
N ASN A 87 -15.19 -1.93 13.37
CA ASN A 87 -14.83 -1.79 14.80
C ASN A 87 -13.49 -1.07 15.02
N LEU A 88 -13.24 0.00 14.27
CA LEU A 88 -11.98 0.75 14.33
C LEU A 88 -11.94 1.64 15.57
N ALA A 89 -10.76 1.77 16.17
CA ALA A 89 -10.52 2.79 17.19
C ALA A 89 -10.53 4.20 16.54
N PRO A 90 -10.89 5.27 17.28
CA PRO A 90 -10.86 6.64 16.76
C PRO A 90 -9.50 7.05 16.18
N GLU A 91 -8.42 6.50 16.71
CA GLU A 91 -7.03 6.74 16.31
C GLU A 91 -6.69 6.06 14.97
N GLU A 92 -7.37 4.96 14.64
CA GLU A 92 -7.23 4.23 13.38
C GLU A 92 -8.10 4.83 12.26
N LEU A 93 -8.96 5.78 12.63
CA LEU A 93 -9.92 6.37 11.71
C LEU A 93 -9.22 7.19 10.63
N LEU A 94 -9.47 6.79 9.39
CA LEU A 94 -8.97 7.47 8.20
C LEU A 94 -9.38 8.96 8.21
N PRO A 95 -8.48 9.88 7.81
CA PRO A 95 -8.82 11.28 7.62
C PRO A 95 -10.00 11.45 6.66
N LEU A 96 -10.88 12.41 6.94
CA LEU A 96 -12.05 12.67 6.09
C LEU A 96 -11.65 12.96 4.63
N LYS A 97 -10.53 13.67 4.43
CA LYS A 97 -9.98 13.99 3.10
C LYS A 97 -9.71 12.73 2.27
N THR A 98 -9.26 11.64 2.90
CA THR A 98 -8.99 10.36 2.23
C THR A 98 -10.28 9.74 1.70
N ILE A 99 -11.35 9.76 2.50
CA ILE A 99 -12.66 9.22 2.09
C ILE A 99 -13.29 10.12 1.03
N GLN A 100 -13.21 11.45 1.18
CA GLN A 100 -13.70 12.41 0.18
C GLN A 100 -13.05 12.20 -1.18
N HIS A 101 -11.72 12.07 -1.21
CA HIS A 101 -10.99 11.82 -2.45
C HIS A 101 -11.46 10.52 -3.12
N PHE A 102 -11.60 9.43 -2.35
CA PHE A 102 -12.10 8.16 -2.85
C PHE A 102 -13.54 8.24 -3.39
N CYS A 103 -14.47 8.86 -2.65
CA CYS A 103 -15.85 9.02 -3.11
C CYS A 103 -15.93 9.88 -4.39
N ASN A 104 -15.08 10.90 -4.52
CA ASN A 104 -15.04 11.74 -5.72
C ASN A 104 -14.55 10.97 -6.94
N THR A 105 -13.58 10.07 -6.79
CA THR A 105 -13.12 9.21 -7.91
C THR A 105 -14.17 8.22 -8.40
N MET A 106 -15.19 7.91 -7.58
CA MET A 106 -16.27 6.98 -7.95
C MET A 106 -17.50 7.67 -8.57
N ARG A 107 -17.57 9.01 -8.46
CA ARG A 107 -18.67 9.83 -9.01
C ARG A 107 -18.33 10.47 -10.36
N ALA A 108 -17.06 10.43 -10.74
CA ALA A 108 -16.57 10.81 -12.07
C ALA A 108 -16.73 9.64 -13.03
#